data_AF-A0A968FX64-F1
#
_entry.id   AF-A0A968FX64-F1
#
_cell.length_a   1.000
_cell.length_b   1.000
_cell.length_c   1.000
_cell.angle_alpha   90.00
_cell.angle_beta   90.00
_cell.angle_gamma   90.00
#
_symmetry.space_group_name_H-M   'P 1'
#
loop_
_entity.id
_entity.type
_entity.pdbx_description
1 polymer ?
#
loop_
_entity_poly.entity_id
_entity_poly.type
_entity_poly.pdbx_seq_one_letter_code
_entity_poly.pdbx_strand_id
1 'polypeptide(L)'
;ELERRLHDRKVHCFTLDGDLIRRGLNSDLGFSVKDRTENIRRIGEVAKLFADTGLLVLVAFISPFRKDRDRVRHSMDSGRFI
;
A
#
# COMPACT_ATOMS: atom_id res chain seq x y z
N GLU A 1 4.86 -4.71 -15.64
CA GLU A 1 5.07 -3.65 -16.67
C GLU A 1 5.38 -2.28 -16.06
N LEU A 2 4.60 -1.76 -15.10
CA LEU A 2 4.89 -0.46 -14.48
C LEU A 2 6.25 -0.40 -13.77
N GLU A 3 6.54 -1.37 -12.90
CA GLU A 3 7.84 -1.47 -12.20
C GLU A 3 9.02 -1.52 -13.17
N ARG A 4 8.90 -2.30 -14.25
CA ARG A 4 9.89 -2.36 -15.34
C ARG A 4 10.11 -0.99 -15.98
N ARG A 5 9.04 -0.27 -16.32
CA ARG A 5 9.14 1.09 -16.90
C ARG A 5 9.75 2.11 -15.93
N LEU A 6 9.49 1.97 -14.64
CA LEU A 6 10.08 2.84 -13.61
C LEU A 6 11.57 2.55 -13.45
N HIS A 7 11.95 1.27 -13.45
CA HIS A 7 13.34 0.84 -13.46
C HIS A 7 14.10 1.40 -14.67
N ASP A 8 13.53 1.30 -15.88
CA ASP A 8 14.13 1.85 -17.11
C ASP A 8 14.34 3.38 -17.03
N ARG A 9 13.53 4.08 -16.21
CA ARG A 9 13.63 5.52 -15.94
C ARG A 9 14.51 5.85 -14.71
N LYS A 10 15.22 4.87 -14.14
CA LYS A 10 16.04 5.00 -12.92
C LYS A 10 15.24 5.49 -11.71
N VAL A 11 13.94 5.18 -11.66
CA VAL A 11 13.08 5.45 -10.51
C VAL A 11 13.03 4.18 -9.67
N HIS A 12 13.63 4.24 -8.48
CA HIS A 12 13.53 3.16 -7.52
C HIS A 12 12.12 3.12 -6.94
N CYS A 13 11.48 1.95 -7.05
CA CYS A 13 10.17 1.71 -6.49
C CYS A 13 10.15 0.41 -5.73
N PHE A 14 9.18 0.29 -4.81
CA PHE A 14 8.93 -0.90 -4.04
C PHE A 14 7.47 -1.30 -4.16
N THR A 15 7.21 -2.56 -4.52
CA THR A 15 5.85 -3.07 -4.66
C THR A 15 5.43 -3.80 -3.39
N LEU A 16 4.40 -3.28 -2.72
CA LEU A 16 3.69 -3.99 -1.66
C LEU A 16 2.67 -4.94 -2.31
N ASP A 17 2.91 -6.24 -2.14
CA ASP A 17 2.10 -7.33 -2.66
C ASP A 17 1.14 -7.89 -1.59
N GLY A 18 -0.14 -7.99 -1.97
CA GLY A 18 -1.20 -8.74 -1.29
C GLY A 18 -0.74 -10.03 -0.63
N ASP A 19 -0.11 -10.89 -1.40
CA ASP A 19 0.16 -12.27 -1.01
C ASP A 19 1.35 -12.37 -0.07
N LEU A 20 2.35 -11.49 -0.22
CA LEU A 20 3.48 -11.42 0.70
C LEU A 20 3.05 -10.83 2.05
N ILE A 21 2.29 -9.75 2.02
CA ILE A 21 1.79 -9.11 3.24
C ILE A 21 0.82 -10.02 4.00
N ARG A 22 -0.07 -10.74 3.30
CA ARG A 22 -0.99 -11.71 3.93
C ARG A 22 -0.29 -12.95 4.49
N ARG A 23 0.87 -13.33 3.96
CA ARG A 23 1.67 -14.44 4.53
C ARG A 23 2.51 -14.00 5.74
N GLY A 24 2.82 -12.71 5.86
CA GLY A 24 3.60 -12.14 6.96
C GLY A 24 2.77 -11.24 7.86
N LEU A 25 2.92 -9.92 7.68
CA LEU A 25 2.39 -8.86 8.54
C LEU A 25 0.88 -8.97 8.83
N ASN A 26 0.10 -9.48 7.87
CA ASN A 26 -1.35 -9.56 7.95
C ASN A 26 -1.85 -11.02 7.96
N SER A 27 -1.02 -11.97 8.40
CA SER A 27 -1.37 -13.40 8.50
C SER A 27 -2.46 -13.71 9.53
N ASP A 28 -2.67 -12.80 10.49
CA ASP A 28 -3.74 -12.85 11.48
C ASP A 28 -5.11 -12.37 10.95
N LEU A 29 -5.16 -11.79 9.74
CA LEU A 29 -6.35 -11.15 9.20
C LEU A 29 -7.10 -12.06 8.21
N GLY A 30 -8.37 -12.36 8.54
CA GLY A 30 -9.28 -13.11 7.69
C GLY A 30 -9.85 -12.31 6.51
N PHE A 31 -11.06 -12.68 6.08
CA PHE A 31 -11.76 -12.06 4.94
C PHE A 31 -12.98 -11.23 5.35
N SER A 32 -13.22 -11.05 6.65
CA SER A 32 -14.32 -10.24 7.15
C SER A 32 -14.17 -8.77 6.71
N VAL A 33 -15.25 -7.99 6.75
CA VAL A 33 -15.19 -6.55 6.43
C VAL A 33 -14.23 -5.82 7.36
N LYS A 34 -14.21 -6.20 8.65
CA LYS A 34 -13.30 -5.64 9.66
C LYS A 34 -11.83 -5.96 9.32
N ASP A 35 -11.53 -7.21 8.99
CA ASP A 35 -10.17 -7.63 8.65
C ASP A 35 -9.68 -6.99 7.36
N ARG A 36 -10.56 -6.82 6.36
CA ARG A 36 -10.24 -6.08 5.13
C ARG A 36 -9.92 -4.61 5.42
N THR A 37 -10.70 -3.99 6.30
CA THR A 37 -10.49 -2.60 6.73
C THR A 37 -9.14 -2.44 7.44
N GLU A 38 -8.79 -3.40 8.31
CA GLU A 38 -7.52 -3.40 9.04
C GLU A 38 -6.33 -3.71 8.13
N ASN A 39 -6.50 -4.64 7.18
CA ASN A 39 -5.49 -4.96 6.18
C ASN A 39 -5.09 -3.70 5.41
N ILE A 40 -6.07 -2.93 4.88
CA ILE A 40 -5.79 -1.67 4.18
C ILE A 40 -5.17 -0.61 5.11
N ARG A 41 -5.57 -0.57 6.40
CA ARG A 41 -4.94 0.34 7.38
C ARG A 41 -3.45 0.04 7.51
N ARG A 42 -3.07 -1.21 7.81
CA ARG A 42 -1.68 -1.63 7.99
C ARG A 42 -0.84 -1.39 6.74
N ILE A 43 -1.38 -1.71 5.56
CA ILE A 43 -0.71 -1.46 4.29
C ILE A 43 -0.49 0.03 4.06
N GLY A 44 -1.48 0.87 4.37
CA GLY A 44 -1.36 2.32 4.26
C GLY A 44 -0.24 2.89 5.13
N GLU A 45 -0.14 2.43 6.39
CA GLU A 45 0.94 2.85 7.29
C GLU A 45 2.32 2.38 6.79
N VAL A 46 2.43 1.14 6.33
CA VAL A 46 3.68 0.63 5.76
C VAL A 46 4.06 1.41 4.50
N ALA A 47 3.12 1.66 3.60
CA ALA A 47 3.34 2.47 2.40
C ALA A 47 3.80 3.89 2.74
N LYS A 48 3.23 4.49 3.80
CA LYS A 48 3.66 5.80 4.30
C LYS A 48 5.11 5.77 4.79
N LEU A 49 5.48 4.78 5.61
CA LEU A 49 6.85 4.63 6.11
C LEU A 49 7.87 4.51 4.96
N PHE A 50 7.59 3.70 3.95
CA PHE A 50 8.46 3.58 2.78
C PHE A 50 8.47 4.86 1.93
N ALA A 51 7.33 5.53 1.77
CA ALA A 51 7.28 6.80 1.08
C ALA A 51 8.13 7.86 1.81
N ASP A 52 8.12 7.86 3.15
CA ASP A 52 8.89 8.79 4.00
C ASP A 52 10.40 8.61 3.86
N THR A 53 10.88 7.44 3.42
CA THR A 53 12.30 7.25 3.06
C THR A 53 12.63 7.70 1.64
N GLY A 54 11.69 8.32 0.92
CA GLY A 54 11.87 8.79 -0.46
C GLY A 54 11.65 7.72 -1.54
N LEU A 55 11.12 6.55 -1.19
CA LEU A 55 10.81 5.50 -2.16
C LEU A 55 9.43 5.71 -2.80
N LEU A 56 9.31 5.41 -4.08
CA LEU A 56 8.01 5.30 -4.74
C LEU A 56 7.40 3.94 -4.39
N VAL A 57 6.25 3.92 -3.71
CA VAL A 57 5.61 2.68 -3.26
C VAL A 57 4.42 2.35 -4.14
N LEU A 58 4.43 1.17 -4.75
CA LEU A 58 3.30 0.63 -5.50
C LEU A 58 2.49 -0.30 -4.60
N VAL A 59 1.20 -0.05 -4.47
CA VAL A 59 0.31 -0.80 -3.57
C VAL A 59 -0.71 -1.58 -4.38
N ALA A 60 -0.48 -2.89 -4.56
CA ALA A 60 -1.30 -3.74 -5.43
C ALA A 60 -2.30 -4.60 -4.63
N PHE A 61 -3.33 -3.97 -4.06
CA PHE A 61 -4.34 -4.66 -3.22
C PHE A 61 -5.77 -4.36 -3.67
N ILE A 62 -6.64 -5.37 -3.54
CA ILE A 62 -8.09 -5.17 -3.62
C ILE A 62 -8.52 -4.31 -2.43
N SER A 63 -8.83 -3.04 -2.69
CA SER A 63 -9.26 -2.04 -1.72
C SER A 63 -10.65 -1.53 -2.09
N PRO A 64 -11.72 -2.33 -1.90
CA PRO A 64 -13.02 -2.06 -2.50
C PRO A 64 -13.70 -0.82 -1.89
N PHE A 65 -13.46 -0.57 -0.60
CA PHE A 65 -14.13 0.49 0.14
C PHE A 65 -13.39 1.82 -0.03
N ARG A 66 -14.09 2.80 -0.62
CA ARG A 66 -13.56 4.16 -0.81
C ARG A 66 -13.11 4.81 0.50
N LYS A 67 -13.89 4.63 1.58
CA LYS A 67 -13.57 5.16 2.92
C LYS A 67 -12.18 4.73 3.41
N ASP A 68 -11.74 3.52 3.09
CA ASP A 68 -10.45 3.00 3.55
C ASP A 68 -9.30 3.63 2.75
N ARG A 69 -9.50 3.80 1.44
CA ARG A 69 -8.55 4.51 0.56
C ARG A 69 -8.44 5.98 0.95
N ASP A 70 -9.56 6.62 1.22
CA ASP A 70 -9.60 8.01 1.64
C ASP A 70 -8.91 8.17 3.00
N ARG A 71 -9.12 7.26 3.96
CA ARG A 71 -8.38 7.27 5.23
C ARG A 71 -6.86 7.23 5.03
N VAL A 72 -6.35 6.36 4.16
CA VAL A 72 -4.92 6.29 3.85
C VAL A 72 -4.45 7.60 3.18
N ARG A 73 -5.20 8.12 2.20
CA ARG A 73 -4.89 9.40 1.55
C ARG A 73 -4.78 10.55 2.55
N HIS A 74 -5.71 10.66 3.51
CA HIS A 74 -5.70 11.72 4.52
C HIS A 74 -4.61 11.55 5.59
N SER A 75 -4.00 10.35 5.70
CA SER A 75 -2.86 10.13 6.60
C SER A 75 -1.52 10.59 6.02
N MET A 76 -1.47 10.96 4.74
CA MET A 76 -0.27 11.38 4.01
C MET A 76 -0.35 12.86 3.63
N ASP A 77 0.81 13.49 3.46
CA ASP A 77 0.85 14.88 2.99
C ASP A 77 0.32 15.00 1.55
N SER A 78 -0.14 16.20 1.21
CA SER A 78 -0.64 16.50 -0.14
C SER A 78 0.40 16.14 -1.21
N GLY A 79 -0.06 15.44 -2.26
CA GLY A 79 0.80 15.01 -3.37
C GLY A 79 1.58 13.71 -3.13
N ARG A 80 1.51 13.11 -1.93
CA ARG A 80 2.21 11.86 -1.61
C ARG A 80 1.38 10.59 -1.83
N PHE A 81 0.08 10.75 -2.07
CA PHE A 81 -0.84 9.68 -2.44
C PHE A 81 -1.45 9.99 -3.81
N ILE A 82 -1.47 9.01 -4.71
CA ILE A 82 -2.08 9.10 -6.05
C ILE A 82 -3.30 8.16 -6.08
#